data_AF-G8G061-F1
#
_entry.id   AF-G8G061-F1
#
_cell.length_a   1.000
_cell.length_b   1.000
_cell.length_c   1.000
_cell.angle_alpha   90.00
_cell.angle_beta   90.00
_cell.angle_gamma   90.00
#
_symmetry.space_group_name_H-M   'P 1'
#
loop_
_entity.id
_entity.type
_entity.pdbx_description
1 polymer ?
#
loop_
_entity_poly.entity_id
_entity_poly.type
_entity_poly.pdbx_seq_one_letter_code
_entity_poly.pdbx_strand_id
1 'polypeptide(L)' 'PTVFLIGTVVSIWLGIGAALPIDTSLTLGLF' A
#
# COMPACT_ATOMS: atom_id res chain seq x y z
N PRO A 1 -3.27 13.84 -14.28
CA PRO A 1 -3.64 12.40 -14.33
C PRO A 1 -2.68 11.49 -13.54
N THR A 2 -1.36 11.76 -13.56
CA THR A 2 -0.34 10.94 -12.90
C THR A 2 -0.48 10.90 -11.38
N VAL A 3 -0.68 12.04 -10.71
CA VAL A 3 -0.88 12.12 -9.25
C VAL A 3 -2.11 11.33 -8.81
N PHE A 4 -3.19 11.35 -9.61
CA PHE A 4 -4.39 10.56 -9.34
C PHE A 4 -4.10 9.05 -9.35
N LEU A 5 -3.38 8.56 -10.37
CA LEU A 5 -3.02 7.14 -10.46
C LEU A 5 -2.08 6.71 -9.33
N ILE A 6 -1.07 7.53 -9.01
CA ILE A 6 -0.14 7.25 -7.91
C ILE A 6 -0.90 7.24 -6.56
N GLY A 7 -1.77 8.22 -6.34
CA GLY A 7 -2.60 8.28 -5.12
C GLY A 7 -3.52 7.07 -4.98
N THR A 8 -4.11 6.60 -6.08
CA THR A 8 -4.93 5.37 -6.10
C THR A 8 -4.10 4.12 -5.78
N VAL A 9 -2.89 4.01 -6.31
CA VAL A 9 -2.01 2.87 -6.00
C VAL A 9 -1.57 2.92 -4.52
N VAL A 10 -1.19 4.09 -4.01
CA VAL A 10 -0.77 4.26 -2.60
C VAL A 10 -1.93 4.00 -1.63
N SER A 11 -3.14 4.44 -1.94
CA SER A 11 -4.31 4.22 -1.08
C SER A 11 -4.69 2.74 -0.98
N ILE A 12 -4.62 2.00 -2.09
CA ILE A 12 -4.82 0.55 -2.10
C ILE A 12 -3.68 -0.14 -1.34
N TRP A 13 -2.43 0.23 -1.58
CA TRP A 13 -1.26 -0.35 -0.91
C TRP A 13 -1.33 -0.20 0.61
N LEU A 14 -1.57 1.02 1.11
CA LEU A 14 -1.69 1.29 2.54
C LEU A 14 -2.97 0.70 3.16
N GLY A 15 -4.07 0.65 2.40
CA GLY A 15 -5.31 0.01 2.85
C GLY A 15 -5.14 -1.49 3.10
N ILE A 16 -4.43 -2.19 2.20
CA ILE A 16 -4.09 -3.60 2.40
C ILE A 16 -3.07 -3.73 3.55
N GLY A 17 -2.02 -2.89 3.57
CA GLY A 17 -0.99 -2.90 4.61
C GLY A 17 -1.52 -2.68 6.03
N ALA A 18 -2.65 -1.97 6.19
CA ALA A 18 -3.30 -1.75 7.48
C ALA A 18 -3.93 -3.02 8.10
N ALA A 19 -4.18 -4.06 7.30
CA ALA A 19 -4.69 -5.35 7.78
C ALA A 19 -3.57 -6.35 8.12
N LEU A 20 -2.31 -6.02 7.84
CA LEU A 20 -1.15 -6.85 8.09
C LEU A 20 -0.35 -6.35 9.31
N PRO A 21 0.49 -7.20 9.93
CA PRO A 21 1.46 -6.79 10.94
C PRO A 21 2.38 -5.66 10.44
N ILE A 22 2.80 -4.76 11.36
CA ILE A 22 3.54 -3.53 11.02
C ILE A 22 4.86 -3.80 10.29
N ASP A 23 5.52 -4.91 10.60
CA ASP A 23 6.78 -5.36 10.03
C ASP A 23 6.68 -5.72 8.54
N THR A 24 5.51 -6.16 8.08
CA THR A 24 5.28 -6.55 6.67
C THR A 24 4.32 -5.61 5.93
N SER A 25 3.70 -4.65 6.64
CA SER A 25 2.70 -3.72 6.11
C SER A 25 3.15 -2.92 4.88
N LEU A 26 4.44 -2.57 4.81
CA LEU A 26 4.99 -1.71 3.75
C LEU A 26 5.45 -2.51 2.53
N THR A 27 5.79 -3.79 2.71
CA THR A 27 6.19 -4.70 1.62
C THR A 27 5.05 -5.61 1.17
N LEU A 28 3.92 -5.60 1.88
CA LEU A 28 2.78 -6.50 1.70
C LEU A 28 3.17 -8.00 1.74
N GLY A 29 4.32 -8.32 2.34
CA GLY A 29 4.88 -9.67 2.35
C GLY A 29 5.40 -10.16 1.00
N LEU A 30 5.59 -9.26 0.03
CA LEU A 30 6.07 -9.57 -1.32
C LEU A 30 7.59 -9.42 -1.49
N PHE A 31 8.22 -8.67 -0.58
CA PHE A 31 9.65 -8.36 -0.54
C PHE A 31 10.12 -8.36 0.92
#